data_AF-A0A9Q0YT68-F1
#
_entry.id   AF-A0A9Q0YT68-F1
#
_cell.length_a   1.000
_cell.length_b   1.000
_cell.length_c   1.000
_cell.angle_alpha   90.00
_cell.angle_beta   90.00
_cell.angle_gamma   90.00
#
_symmetry.space_group_name_H-M   'P 1'
#
loop_
_entity.id
_entity.type
_entity.pdbx_description
1 polymer ?
#
loop_
_entity_poly.entity_id
_entity_poly.type
_entity_poly.pdbx_seq_one_letter_code
_entity_poly.pdbx_strand_id
1 'polypeptide(L)'
;MVKGSKRKKRARFIQDKKVKVMTLLHVDGPETVETYNTFQWDNDANKTDPGKILLQLEKYCNPRKNVTYERHKFNLRNQLPGESIDTYVTDLLVKAQSLNSVTSLIP
;
A
#
# COMPACT_ATOMS: atom_id res chain seq x y z
N MET A 1 13.81 -25.55 -35.21
CA MET A 1 13.49 -24.10 -35.35
C MET A 1 12.34 -23.71 -34.40
N VAL A 2 12.59 -23.49 -33.09
CA VAL A 2 11.52 -23.22 -32.08
C VAL A 2 11.79 -21.96 -31.22
N LYS A 3 12.94 -21.30 -31.39
CA LYS A 3 13.37 -20.18 -30.54
C LYS A 3 12.57 -18.87 -30.75
N GLY A 4 11.88 -18.70 -31.87
CA GLY A 4 11.12 -17.48 -32.21
C GLY A 4 9.80 -17.30 -31.44
N SER A 5 9.08 -18.39 -31.18
CA SER A 5 7.75 -18.33 -30.54
C SER A 5 7.81 -17.95 -29.06
N LYS A 6 8.81 -18.48 -28.32
CA LYS A 6 9.01 -18.15 -26.90
C LYS A 6 9.39 -16.67 -26.69
N ARG A 7 10.21 -16.09 -27.57
CA ARG A 7 10.60 -14.68 -27.51
C ARG A 7 9.41 -13.74 -27.75
N LYS A 8 8.55 -14.06 -28.73
CA LYS A 8 7.35 -13.26 -29.04
C LYS A 8 6.33 -13.27 -27.89
N LYS A 9 6.11 -14.43 -27.25
CA LYS A 9 5.24 -14.53 -26.06
C LYS A 9 5.75 -13.71 -24.87
N ARG A 10 7.07 -13.77 -24.60
CA ARG A 10 7.71 -12.96 -23.54
C ARG A 10 7.57 -11.46 -23.79
N ALA A 11 7.80 -11.00 -25.02
CA ALA A 11 7.67 -9.59 -25.36
C ALA A 11 6.24 -9.07 -25.16
N ARG A 12 5.22 -9.85 -25.58
CA ARG A 12 3.81 -9.50 -25.37
C ARG A 12 3.46 -9.39 -23.88
N PHE A 13 3.89 -10.35 -23.08
CA PHE A 13 3.66 -10.33 -21.62
C PHE A 13 4.29 -9.12 -20.93
N ILE A 14 5.48 -8.68 -21.36
CA ILE A 14 6.14 -7.47 -20.85
C ILE A 14 5.35 -6.21 -21.24
N GLN A 15 4.79 -6.17 -22.45
CA GLN A 15 3.91 -5.07 -22.86
C GLN A 15 2.63 -5.01 -22.02
N ASP A 16 1.99 -6.16 -21.77
CA ASP A 16 0.79 -6.23 -20.93
C ASP A 16 1.05 -5.71 -19.51
N LYS A 17 2.21 -6.03 -18.93
CA LYS A 17 2.63 -5.50 -17.63
C LYS A 17 2.83 -3.97 -17.66
N LYS A 18 3.51 -3.43 -18.68
CA LYS A 18 3.72 -1.99 -18.83
C LYS A 18 2.40 -1.23 -18.97
N VAL A 19 1.45 -1.77 -19.75
CA VAL A 19 0.12 -1.18 -19.90
C VAL A 19 -0.57 -1.11 -18.55
N LYS A 20 -0.57 -2.20 -17.77
CA LYS A 20 -1.16 -2.21 -16.41
C LYS A 20 -0.55 -1.17 -15.48
N VAL A 21 0.77 -1.01 -15.52
CA VAL A 21 1.47 0.01 -14.72
C VAL A 21 1.03 1.42 -15.13
N MET A 22 1.01 1.71 -16.44
CA MET A 22 0.58 3.03 -16.92
C MET A 22 -0.89 3.31 -16.59
N THR A 23 -1.76 2.31 -16.71
CA THR A 23 -3.17 2.44 -16.31
C THR A 23 -3.30 2.71 -14.81
N LEU A 24 -2.52 2.01 -13.96
CA LEU A 24 -2.52 2.26 -12.52
C LEU A 24 -2.14 3.71 -12.20
N LEU A 25 -1.01 4.18 -12.72
CA LEU A 25 -0.52 5.54 -12.49
C LEU A 25 -1.50 6.60 -13.03
N HIS A 26 -2.16 6.32 -14.15
CA HIS A 26 -3.14 7.24 -14.74
C HIS A 26 -4.43 7.35 -13.92
N VAL A 27 -4.95 6.22 -13.43
CA VAL A 27 -6.19 6.17 -12.64
C VAL A 27 -5.99 6.81 -11.27
N ASP A 28 -4.82 6.64 -10.67
CA ASP A 28 -4.51 7.17 -9.33
C ASP A 28 -4.25 8.69 -9.34
N GLY A 29 -3.74 9.22 -10.46
CA GLY A 29 -3.66 10.66 -10.73
C GLY A 29 -2.24 11.22 -10.83
N PRO A 30 -2.10 12.53 -11.06
CA PRO A 30 -0.81 13.16 -11.33
C PRO A 30 0.15 13.09 -10.12
N GLU A 31 -0.35 13.20 -8.90
CA GLU A 31 0.45 13.10 -7.66
C GLU A 31 1.15 11.74 -7.53
N THR A 32 0.51 10.67 -8.02
CA THR A 32 1.07 9.32 -8.02
C THR A 32 2.22 9.19 -8.99
N VAL A 33 2.17 9.90 -10.12
CA VAL A 33 3.28 9.94 -11.09
C VAL A 33 4.49 10.65 -10.48
N GLU A 34 4.27 11.77 -9.79
CA GLU A 34 5.33 12.48 -9.06
C GLU A 34 5.96 11.59 -8.00
N THR A 35 5.13 10.96 -7.18
CA THR A 35 5.56 10.00 -6.15
C THR A 35 6.35 8.83 -6.76
N TYR A 36 5.84 8.23 -7.83
CA TYR A 36 6.49 7.14 -8.54
C TYR A 36 7.89 7.52 -9.04
N ASN A 37 8.07 8.76 -9.52
CA ASN A 37 9.36 9.25 -9.99
C ASN A 37 10.40 9.41 -8.85
N THR A 38 9.96 9.54 -7.60
CA THR A 38 10.86 9.59 -6.43
C THR A 38 11.35 8.21 -5.98
N PHE A 39 10.70 7.13 -6.45
CA PHE A 39 11.03 5.79 -5.99
C PHE A 39 12.39 5.32 -6.50
N GLN A 40 13.19 4.80 -5.57
CA GLN A 40 14.43 4.09 -5.88
C GLN A 40 14.12 2.61 -6.14
N TRP A 41 14.65 2.09 -7.24
CA TRP A 41 14.39 0.73 -7.71
C TRP A 41 15.69 -0.06 -7.78
N ASP A 42 15.69 -1.27 -7.21
CA ASP A 42 16.86 -2.16 -7.28
C ASP A 42 17.15 -2.66 -8.71
N ASN A 43 16.11 -2.73 -9.55
CA ASN A 43 16.20 -3.20 -10.94
C ASN A 43 15.08 -2.57 -11.77
N ASP A 44 15.37 -2.24 -13.04
CA ASP A 44 14.39 -1.78 -14.02
C ASP A 44 13.23 -2.76 -14.26
N ALA A 45 13.44 -4.06 -14.03
CA ALA A 45 12.34 -5.03 -14.07
C ALA A 45 11.22 -4.68 -13.07
N ASN A 46 11.57 -4.14 -11.89
CA ASN A 46 10.61 -3.77 -10.84
C ASN A 46 9.74 -2.56 -11.24
N LYS A 47 10.28 -1.63 -12.04
CA LYS A 47 9.54 -0.48 -12.61
C LYS A 47 8.40 -0.90 -13.53
N THR A 48 8.43 -2.13 -14.02
CA THR A 48 7.40 -2.69 -14.91
C THR A 48 6.57 -3.77 -14.23
N ASP A 49 6.80 -4.02 -12.93
CA ASP A 49 6.01 -4.99 -12.18
C ASP A 49 4.93 -4.29 -11.35
N PRO A 50 3.64 -4.45 -11.68
CA PRO A 50 2.57 -3.76 -10.97
C PRO A 50 2.51 -4.12 -9.48
N GLY A 51 2.90 -5.34 -9.10
CA GLY A 51 2.93 -5.74 -7.69
C GLY A 51 4.01 -5.01 -6.90
N LYS A 52 5.17 -4.76 -7.51
CA LYS A 52 6.26 -4.00 -6.87
C LYS A 52 5.91 -2.52 -6.71
N ILE A 53 5.19 -1.96 -7.68
CA ILE A 53 4.73 -0.57 -7.63
C ILE A 53 3.69 -0.37 -6.54
N LEU A 54 2.69 -1.27 -6.47
CA LEU A 54 1.70 -1.23 -5.39
C LEU A 54 2.33 -1.32 -4.01
N LEU A 55 3.32 -2.20 -3.81
CA LEU A 55 4.03 -2.29 -2.53
C LEU A 55 4.80 -1.02 -2.17
N GLN A 56 5.38 -0.34 -3.17
CA GLN A 56 6.12 0.90 -2.92
C GLN A 56 5.19 2.08 -2.65
N LEU A 57 4.05 2.15 -3.35
CA LEU A 57 2.96 3.09 -3.07
C LEU A 57 2.39 2.85 -1.67
N GLU A 58 2.14 1.59 -1.28
CA GLU A 58 1.67 1.26 0.06
C GLU A 58 2.64 1.75 1.14
N LYS A 59 3.95 1.53 0.96
CA LYS A 59 4.97 2.04 1.90
C LYS A 59 5.03 3.56 1.96
N TYR A 60 4.81 4.24 0.82
CA TYR A 60 4.83 5.69 0.75
C TYR A 60 3.58 6.30 1.42
N CYS A 61 2.40 5.79 1.09
CA CYS A 61 1.12 6.24 1.62
C CYS A 61 0.89 5.81 3.08
N ASN A 62 1.63 4.81 3.56
CA ASN A 62 1.58 4.34 4.93
C ASN A 62 2.92 4.63 5.63
N PRO A 63 3.22 5.90 5.95
CA PRO A 63 4.39 6.23 6.75
C PRO A 63 4.31 5.45 8.06
N ARG A 64 5.45 4.91 8.51
CA ARG A 64 5.53 4.03 9.69
C ARG A 64 4.64 4.56 10.83
N LYS A 65 3.55 3.85 11.11
CA LYS A 65 2.65 4.18 12.21
C LYS A 65 3.41 4.08 13.53
N ASN A 66 3.40 5.16 14.33
CA ASN A 66 3.99 5.13 15.66
C ASN A 66 3.04 4.37 16.60
N VAL A 67 3.36 3.11 16.88
CA VAL A 67 2.54 2.23 17.72
C VAL A 67 2.31 2.82 19.11
N THR A 68 3.31 3.47 19.70
CA THR A 68 3.19 4.12 21.01
C THR A 68 2.15 5.23 20.98
N TYR A 69 2.16 6.03 19.91
CA TYR A 69 1.19 7.12 19.72
C TYR A 69 -0.23 6.59 19.50
N GLU A 70 -0.40 5.57 18.67
CA GLU A 70 -1.71 4.95 18.44
C GLU A 70 -2.24 4.26 19.71
N ARG A 71 -1.37 3.61 20.49
CA ARG A 71 -1.75 2.98 21.77
C ARG A 71 -2.19 4.03 22.77
N HIS A 72 -1.47 5.14 22.84
CA HIS A 72 -1.84 6.27 23.67
C HIS A 72 -3.21 6.84 23.27
N LYS A 73 -3.47 7.03 21.97
CA LYS A 73 -4.80 7.46 21.48
C LYS A 73 -5.92 6.50 21.85
N PHE A 74 -5.69 5.19 21.74
CA PHE A 74 -6.67 4.17 22.14
C PHE A 74 -6.96 4.26 23.65
N ASN A 75 -5.93 4.34 24.48
CA ASN A 75 -6.08 4.38 25.94
C ASN A 75 -6.73 5.68 26.44
N LEU A 76 -6.56 6.80 25.73
CA LEU A 76 -7.20 8.07 26.07
C LEU A 76 -8.65 8.18 25.58
N ARG A 77 -9.13 7.22 24.78
CA ARG A 77 -10.47 7.31 24.20
C ARG A 77 -11.51 6.98 25.26
N ASN A 78 -12.23 8.01 25.71
CA ASN A 78 -13.39 7.92 26.60
C ASN A 78 -14.68 8.24 25.85
N GLN A 79 -15.79 7.57 26.19
CA GLN A 79 -17.11 7.86 25.61
C GLN A 79 -17.53 9.31 25.90
N LEU A 80 -17.95 10.04 24.87
CA LEU A 80 -18.35 11.44 25.02
C LEU A 80 -19.78 11.55 25.60
N PRO A 81 -20.12 12.65 26.29
CA PRO A 81 -21.50 12.89 26.72
C PRO A 81 -22.45 12.92 25.53
N GLY A 82 -23.47 12.05 25.53
CA GLY A 82 -24.44 11.94 24.45
C GLY A 82 -24.01 11.07 23.25
N GLU A 83 -22.80 10.50 23.28
CA GLU A 83 -22.37 9.53 22.27
C GLU A 83 -23.03 8.16 22.49
N SER A 84 -23.52 7.53 21.42
CA SER A 84 -24.06 6.17 21.51
C SER A 84 -22.94 5.15 21.76
N ILE A 85 -23.30 4.08 22.48
CA ILE A 85 -22.37 2.97 22.76
C ILE A 85 -21.84 2.37 21.45
N ASP A 86 -22.70 2.20 20.44
CA ASP A 86 -22.29 1.64 19.14
C ASP A 86 -21.22 2.50 18.46
N THR A 87 -21.37 3.82 18.48
CA THR A 87 -20.37 4.74 17.90
C THR A 87 -19.06 4.65 18.64
N TYR A 88 -19.12 4.66 19.98
CA TYR A 88 -17.94 4.54 20.84
C TYR A 88 -17.19 3.23 20.61
N VAL A 89 -17.90 2.10 20.61
CA VAL A 89 -17.33 0.76 20.40
C VAL A 89 -16.77 0.63 19.00
N THR A 90 -17.48 1.13 17.98
CA THR A 90 -17.00 1.11 16.59
C THR A 90 -15.68 1.86 16.45
N ASP A 91 -15.58 3.05 17.05
CA ASP A 91 -14.37 3.85 17.03
C ASP A 91 -13.20 3.19 17.80
N LEU A 92 -13.48 2.53 18.94
CA LEU A 92 -12.50 1.71 19.64
C LEU A 92 -12.00 0.53 18.79
N LEU A 93 -12.89 -0.16 18.07
CA LEU A 93 -12.52 -1.28 17.20
C LEU A 93 -11.63 -0.82 16.04
N VAL A 94 -11.94 0.32 15.41
CA VAL A 94 -11.10 0.91 14.36
C VAL A 94 -9.71 1.26 14.91
N LYS A 95 -9.65 1.86 16.10
CA LYS A 95 -8.38 2.16 16.78
C LYS A 95 -7.61 0.89 17.18
N ALA A 96 -8.29 -0.18 17.60
CA ALA A 96 -7.64 -1.46 17.91
C ALA A 96 -7.05 -2.14 16.66
N GLN A 97 -7.72 -2.02 15.50
CA GLN A 97 -7.19 -2.53 14.23
C GLN A 97 -5.89 -1.84 13.82
N SER A 98 -5.74 -0.53 14.09
CA SER A 98 -4.51 0.20 13.80
C SER A 98 -3.32 -0.28 14.65
N LEU A 99 -3.57 -0.83 15.84
CA LEU A 99 -2.56 -1.42 16.73
C LEU A 99 -2.11 -2.83 16.30
N ASN A 100 -3.04 -3.65 15.81
CA ASN A 100 -2.79 -5.06 15.49
C ASN A 100 -2.02 -5.30 14.18
N SER A 101 -1.70 -4.25 13.42
CA SER A 101 -0.97 -4.37 12.15
C SER A 101 0.53 -4.70 12.35
N VAL A 102 1.01 -4.86 13.59
CA VAL A 102 2.45 -5.02 13.91
C VAL A 102 2.74 -6.03 15.04
N THR A 103 1.77 -6.84 15.46
CA THR A 103 1.91 -7.81 16.57
C THR A 103 2.82 -9.03 16.26
N SER A 104 3.71 -8.94 15.27
CA SER A 104 4.81 -9.90 15.07
C SER A 104 6.16 -9.45 15.64
N LEU A 105 6.24 -8.29 16.31
CA LEU A 105 7.49 -7.75 16.85
C LEU A 105 7.38 -7.28 18.30
N ILE A 106 6.89 -8.15 19.17
CA ILE A 106 7.25 -8.13 20.59
C ILE A 106 7.56 -9.60 20.97
N PRO A 107 8.78 -9.92 21.44
CA PRO A 107 9.14 -11.27 21.87
C PRO A 107 8.34 -11.74 23.10
#